data_AF-A0A6G7Z574-F1
#
_entry.id   AF-A0A6G7Z574-F1
#
_cell.length_a   1.000
_cell.length_b   1.000
_cell.length_c   1.000
_cell.angle_alpha   90.00
_cell.angle_beta   90.00
_cell.angle_gamma   90.00
#
_symmetry.space_group_name_H-M   'P 1'
#
loop_
_entity.id
_entity.type
_entity.pdbx_description
1 polymer ?
#
loop_
_entity_poly.entity_id
_entity_poly.type
_entity_poly.pdbx_seq_one_letter_code
_entity_poly.pdbx_strand_id
1 'polypeptide(L)'
;MHRSDLALAALATAAVPGMRAVEVSKVASDGDDDIALVIDDERRRWMVRSPRDTVAGASLEAEMALLRSFGAYVDSGRLPFAVPAPAGFAQLDEGGRAVVYPEIPGTALPVESLRPGPGLARAVGQAIAALHELPASLVEDAGLPAYSADDYRRRRLAELDEAAATGRVPVRLLRRWEASLEDVAVWRYRPVVTHGDLGADHVLVAQQTVNGILDWSSCQVADPADDLAWLVVVAPADAVESVLEAYRQARTELSDTHLVDRAHLVSELALVRWLLHGVHQGDEQIQADAVEMMLDLDDTLHPAGESPATGSVRVSAGVAAGVTLAEAVPVEATEVADGTAIVSSRSAASGVSAASGLSAASGVSAASAATGAFEAVDEAPTPAAHVPTAATEAIDVADARAAWAAYDDAPASSAEGSDWVVSPVETSAQDDQDDEAPAEDTSGTPSSDDDAQRD
;
A
#
# COMPACT_ATOMS: atom_id res chain seq x y z
N MET A 1 -20.70 1.82 10.78
CA MET A 1 -21.52 1.09 11.77
C MET A 1 -20.95 -0.31 11.94
N HIS A 2 -20.66 -0.71 13.18
CA HIS A 2 -20.28 -2.09 13.47
C HIS A 2 -21.47 -3.04 13.38
N ARG A 3 -21.24 -4.22 12.80
CA ARG A 3 -22.21 -5.31 12.66
C ARG A 3 -21.80 -6.47 13.54
N SER A 4 -22.79 -7.13 14.13
CA SER A 4 -22.56 -8.33 14.94
C SER A 4 -22.32 -9.56 14.06
N ASP A 5 -21.69 -10.58 14.62
CA ASP A 5 -21.44 -11.86 13.93
C ASP A 5 -22.74 -12.47 13.35
N LEU A 6 -23.84 -12.39 14.09
CA LEU A 6 -25.15 -12.87 13.60
C LEU A 6 -25.68 -12.04 12.42
N ALA A 7 -25.42 -10.73 12.39
CA ALA A 7 -25.76 -9.89 11.24
C ALA A 7 -24.91 -10.26 10.02
N LEU A 8 -23.62 -10.57 10.22
CA LEU A 8 -22.74 -11.05 9.15
C LEU A 8 -23.19 -12.41 8.61
N ALA A 9 -23.62 -13.33 9.47
CA ALA A 9 -24.21 -14.60 9.03
C ALA A 9 -25.49 -14.41 8.21
N ALA A 10 -26.34 -13.44 8.58
CA ALA A 10 -27.52 -13.10 7.79
C ALA A 10 -27.14 -12.56 6.40
N LEU A 11 -26.17 -11.63 6.33
CA LEU A 11 -25.62 -11.15 5.06
C LEU A 11 -25.05 -12.29 4.21
N ALA A 12 -24.41 -13.29 4.83
CA ALA A 12 -23.90 -14.47 4.14
C ALA A 12 -25.01 -15.22 3.38
N THR A 13 -26.10 -15.51 4.08
CA THR A 13 -27.27 -16.21 3.51
C THR A 13 -28.00 -15.39 2.45
N ALA A 14 -27.95 -14.06 2.53
CA ALA A 14 -28.51 -13.17 1.51
C ALA A 14 -27.62 -13.11 0.26
N ALA A 15 -26.30 -13.13 0.43
CA ALA A 15 -25.32 -12.98 -0.64
C ALA A 15 -25.15 -14.25 -1.49
N VAL A 16 -25.22 -15.44 -0.88
CA VAL A 16 -24.98 -16.71 -1.57
C VAL A 16 -26.28 -17.51 -1.70
N PRO A 17 -26.82 -17.68 -2.92
CA PRO A 17 -28.09 -18.39 -3.13
C PRO A 17 -28.07 -19.81 -2.57
N GLY A 18 -29.06 -20.12 -1.72
CA GLY A 18 -29.23 -21.45 -1.14
C GLY A 18 -28.34 -21.74 0.08
N MET A 19 -27.46 -20.82 0.49
CA MET A 19 -26.65 -20.99 1.70
C MET A 19 -27.54 -21.04 2.95
N ARG A 20 -27.25 -22.00 3.84
CA ARG A 20 -27.88 -22.11 5.16
C ARG A 20 -26.81 -22.07 6.25
N ALA A 21 -26.58 -20.90 6.83
CA ALA A 21 -25.62 -20.74 7.91
C ALA A 21 -26.04 -21.53 9.16
N VAL A 22 -25.13 -22.32 9.73
CA VAL A 22 -25.34 -23.11 10.94
C VAL A 22 -24.47 -22.66 12.11
N GLU A 23 -23.32 -22.06 11.82
CA GLU A 23 -22.38 -21.56 12.83
C GLU A 23 -21.76 -20.24 12.34
N VAL A 24 -21.47 -19.35 13.28
CA VAL A 24 -20.71 -18.14 13.02
C VAL A 24 -19.70 -17.92 14.14
N SER A 25 -18.50 -17.50 13.76
CA SER A 25 -17.41 -17.16 14.68
C SER A 25 -16.82 -15.82 14.31
N LYS A 26 -16.55 -15.00 15.34
CA LYS A 26 -15.81 -13.75 15.16
C LYS A 26 -14.41 -14.03 14.66
N VAL A 27 -13.98 -13.24 13.68
CA VAL A 27 -12.59 -13.16 13.25
C VAL A 27 -12.03 -11.83 13.74
N ALA A 28 -10.84 -11.85 14.33
CA ALA A 28 -10.18 -10.60 14.71
C ALA A 28 -9.90 -9.79 13.44
N SER A 29 -10.25 -8.51 13.47
CA SER A 29 -10.00 -7.59 12.37
C SER A 29 -9.75 -6.21 12.96
N ASP A 30 -8.56 -5.70 12.71
CA ASP A 30 -8.14 -4.36 13.11
C ASP A 30 -8.39 -3.34 11.98
N GLY A 31 -8.97 -3.79 10.86
CA GLY A 31 -9.29 -2.97 9.70
C GLY A 31 -10.68 -2.32 9.75
N ASP A 32 -11.05 -1.67 8.66
CA ASP A 32 -12.30 -0.92 8.50
C ASP A 32 -13.53 -1.79 8.19
N ASP A 33 -13.34 -3.10 8.14
CA ASP A 33 -14.40 -4.10 7.90
C ASP A 33 -14.78 -4.84 9.19
N ASP A 34 -16.03 -5.26 9.28
CA ASP A 34 -16.43 -6.32 10.20
C ASP A 34 -16.31 -7.67 9.46
N ILE A 35 -15.60 -8.62 10.08
CA ILE A 35 -15.27 -9.91 9.48
C ILE A 35 -15.76 -11.06 10.35
N ALA A 36 -16.41 -12.04 9.73
CA ALA A 36 -16.80 -13.28 10.39
C ALA A 36 -16.57 -14.51 9.52
N LEU A 37 -16.29 -15.63 10.19
CA LEU A 37 -16.30 -16.96 9.62
C LEU A 37 -17.70 -17.55 9.80
N VAL A 38 -18.32 -17.94 8.69
CA VAL A 38 -19.63 -18.60 8.64
C VAL A 38 -19.46 -20.02 8.14
N ILE A 39 -20.06 -20.98 8.83
CA ILE A 39 -20.13 -22.38 8.38
C ILE A 39 -21.56 -22.68 7.96
N ASP A 40 -21.72 -23.30 6.79
CA ASP A 40 -23.03 -23.74 6.30
C ASP A 40 -23.37 -25.18 6.72
N ASP A 41 -24.59 -25.62 6.38
CA ASP A 41 -25.10 -26.96 6.68
C ASP A 41 -24.36 -28.09 5.93
N GLU A 42 -23.63 -27.75 4.86
CA GLU A 42 -22.70 -28.65 4.15
C GLU A 42 -21.29 -28.64 4.76
N ARG A 43 -21.07 -27.92 5.86
CA ARG A 43 -19.78 -27.76 6.56
C ARG A 43 -18.73 -27.02 5.73
N ARG A 44 -19.13 -26.28 4.70
CA ARG A 44 -18.25 -25.36 3.98
C ARG A 44 -18.04 -24.10 4.82
N ARG A 45 -16.84 -23.55 4.71
CA ARG A 45 -16.37 -22.43 5.51
C ARG A 45 -16.28 -21.18 4.63
N TRP A 46 -16.89 -20.10 5.09
CA TRP A 46 -17.10 -18.87 4.33
C TRP A 46 -16.62 -17.67 5.13
N MET A 47 -15.89 -16.78 4.48
CA MET A 47 -15.54 -15.49 5.03
C MET A 47 -16.55 -14.46 4.57
N VAL A 48 -17.07 -13.68 5.52
CA VAL A 48 -17.95 -12.55 5.26
C VAL A 48 -17.22 -11.28 5.67
N ARG A 49 -17.12 -10.31 4.75
CA ARG A 49 -16.60 -8.97 5.03
C ARG A 49 -17.67 -7.94 4.78
N SER A 50 -17.88 -7.04 5.74
CA SER A 50 -18.83 -5.94 5.63
C SER A 50 -18.15 -4.63 6.00
N PRO A 51 -18.10 -3.65 5.09
CA PRO A 51 -17.48 -2.36 5.36
C PRO A 51 -18.24 -1.58 6.42
N ARG A 52 -17.50 -0.91 7.32
CA ARG A 52 -18.09 -0.10 8.39
C ARG A 52 -18.57 1.26 7.88
N ASP A 53 -18.02 1.79 6.80
CA ASP A 53 -18.44 3.06 6.22
C ASP A 53 -18.31 3.09 4.69
N THR A 54 -18.64 4.24 4.09
CA THR A 54 -18.62 4.43 2.63
C THR A 54 -17.22 4.43 2.04
N VAL A 55 -16.21 4.83 2.81
CA VAL A 55 -14.81 4.85 2.35
C VAL A 55 -14.29 3.41 2.31
N ALA A 56 -14.50 2.65 3.39
CA ALA A 56 -14.21 1.22 3.45
C ALA A 56 -14.96 0.46 2.35
N GLY A 57 -16.22 0.82 2.09
CA GLY A 57 -17.01 0.24 1.00
C GLY A 57 -16.40 0.49 -0.38
N ALA A 58 -15.92 1.71 -0.65
CA ALA A 58 -15.25 2.01 -1.91
C ALA A 58 -13.92 1.24 -2.06
N SER A 59 -13.14 1.13 -0.98
CA SER A 59 -11.90 0.34 -0.96
C SER A 59 -12.18 -1.14 -1.23
N LEU A 60 -13.21 -1.71 -0.59
CA LEU A 60 -13.63 -3.09 -0.80
C LEU A 60 -14.06 -3.33 -2.26
N GLU A 61 -14.77 -2.39 -2.89
CA GLU A 61 -15.13 -2.50 -4.31
C GLU A 61 -13.91 -2.55 -5.23
N ALA A 62 -12.93 -1.68 -5.00
CA ALA A 62 -11.69 -1.65 -5.76
C ALA A 62 -10.89 -2.95 -5.58
N GLU A 63 -10.79 -3.44 -4.33
CA GLU A 63 -10.19 -4.74 -4.01
C GLU A 63 -10.87 -5.87 -4.78
N MET A 64 -12.21 -5.92 -4.78
CA MET A 64 -12.95 -6.96 -5.50
C MET A 64 -12.77 -6.87 -7.02
N ALA A 65 -12.60 -5.67 -7.58
CA ALA A 65 -12.27 -5.50 -8.99
C ALA A 65 -10.88 -6.06 -9.33
N LEU A 66 -9.89 -5.76 -8.49
CA LEU A 66 -8.54 -6.29 -8.63
C LEU A 66 -8.53 -7.82 -8.51
N LEU A 67 -9.13 -8.38 -7.48
CA LEU A 67 -9.13 -9.82 -7.23
C LEU A 67 -9.71 -10.60 -8.40
N ARG A 68 -10.77 -10.09 -9.04
CA ARG A 68 -11.31 -10.69 -10.26
C ARG A 68 -10.28 -10.81 -11.38
N SER A 69 -9.45 -9.79 -11.54
CA SER A 69 -8.40 -9.80 -12.54
C SER A 69 -7.31 -10.84 -12.24
N PHE A 70 -7.12 -11.22 -10.98
CA PHE A 70 -6.15 -12.24 -10.56
C PHE A 70 -6.62 -13.68 -10.81
N GLY A 71 -7.94 -13.92 -10.93
CA GLY A 71 -8.50 -15.25 -11.15
C GLY A 71 -7.81 -16.03 -12.28
N ALA A 72 -7.62 -15.40 -13.44
CA ALA A 72 -6.93 -16.01 -14.58
C ALA A 72 -5.45 -16.38 -14.29
N TYR A 73 -4.78 -15.66 -13.39
CA TYR A 73 -3.39 -15.91 -13.00
C TYR A 73 -3.29 -17.04 -11.97
N VAL A 74 -4.27 -17.14 -11.07
CA VAL A 74 -4.43 -18.31 -10.18
C VAL A 74 -4.74 -19.56 -11.01
N ASP A 75 -5.69 -19.47 -11.94
CA ASP A 75 -6.09 -20.59 -12.80
C ASP A 75 -5.00 -21.04 -13.78
N SER A 76 -4.15 -20.14 -14.25
CA SER A 76 -2.99 -20.53 -15.08
C SER A 76 -1.81 -21.07 -14.26
N GLY A 77 -1.86 -20.98 -12.92
CA GLY A 77 -0.77 -21.34 -12.03
C GLY A 77 0.38 -20.33 -12.04
N ARG A 78 0.19 -19.14 -12.62
CA ARG A 78 1.16 -18.05 -12.57
C ARG A 78 1.26 -17.44 -11.19
N LEU A 79 0.13 -17.36 -10.47
CA LEU A 79 0.12 -17.16 -9.03
C LEU A 79 0.09 -18.54 -8.36
N PRO A 80 1.13 -18.92 -7.59
CA PRO A 80 1.22 -20.24 -6.98
C PRO A 80 0.41 -20.35 -5.66
N PHE A 81 -0.50 -19.42 -5.41
CA PHE A 81 -1.31 -19.31 -4.20
C PHE A 81 -2.72 -18.81 -4.57
N ALA A 82 -3.69 -19.06 -3.69
CA ALA A 82 -5.05 -18.56 -3.85
C ALA A 82 -5.19 -17.11 -3.36
N VAL A 83 -6.15 -16.39 -3.93
CA VAL A 83 -6.59 -15.07 -3.44
C VAL A 83 -8.09 -15.14 -3.17
N PRO A 84 -8.66 -14.26 -2.32
CA PRO A 84 -10.09 -14.27 -2.05
C PRO A 84 -10.92 -14.19 -3.34
N ALA A 85 -11.84 -15.14 -3.50
CA ALA A 85 -12.67 -15.28 -4.70
C ALA A 85 -14.15 -15.08 -4.31
N PRO A 86 -14.76 -13.91 -4.62
CA PRO A 86 -16.14 -13.62 -4.26
C PRO A 86 -17.10 -14.68 -4.78
N ALA A 87 -17.91 -15.26 -3.89
CA ALA A 87 -19.01 -16.16 -4.24
C ALA A 87 -20.36 -15.43 -4.29
N GLY A 88 -20.48 -14.27 -3.64
CA GLY A 88 -21.71 -13.50 -3.63
C GLY A 88 -21.57 -12.16 -2.93
N PHE A 89 -22.59 -11.31 -3.09
CA PHE A 89 -22.66 -9.99 -2.48
C PHE A 89 -24.04 -9.71 -1.88
N ALA A 90 -24.07 -9.01 -0.75
CA ALA A 90 -25.32 -8.52 -0.14
C ALA A 90 -25.28 -7.00 -0.03
N GLN A 91 -26.30 -6.32 -0.54
CA GLN A 91 -26.43 -4.86 -0.44
C GLN A 91 -26.59 -4.44 1.02
N LEU A 92 -25.98 -3.30 1.38
CA LEU A 92 -26.10 -2.71 2.70
C LEU A 92 -27.04 -1.51 2.66
N ASP A 93 -27.84 -1.32 3.71
CA ASP A 93 -28.83 -0.24 3.80
C ASP A 93 -28.19 1.15 3.74
N GLU A 94 -26.96 1.28 4.26
CA GLU A 94 -26.19 2.52 4.27
C GLU A 94 -25.45 2.80 2.95
N GLY A 95 -25.55 1.90 1.97
CA GLY A 95 -24.81 1.93 0.71
C GLY A 95 -23.57 1.03 0.71
N GLY A 96 -23.19 0.57 -0.48
CA GLY A 96 -22.17 -0.46 -0.66
C GLY A 96 -22.71 -1.88 -0.47
N ARG A 97 -21.82 -2.87 -0.43
CA ARG A 97 -22.19 -4.29 -0.29
C ARG A 97 -21.20 -5.04 0.58
N ALA A 98 -21.69 -6.00 1.34
CA ALA A 98 -20.87 -7.04 1.93
C ALA A 98 -20.47 -8.05 0.87
N VAL A 99 -19.29 -8.66 1.04
CA VAL A 99 -18.80 -9.73 0.19
C VAL A 99 -18.67 -11.03 0.97
N VAL A 100 -18.96 -12.13 0.30
CA VAL A 100 -18.81 -13.49 0.83
C VAL A 100 -17.94 -14.29 -0.11
N TYR A 101 -16.94 -14.97 0.43
CA TYR A 101 -16.05 -15.85 -0.33
C TYR A 101 -15.71 -17.11 0.47
N PRO A 102 -15.34 -18.22 -0.17
CA PRO A 102 -14.86 -19.41 0.53
C PRO A 102 -13.61 -19.07 1.34
N GLU A 103 -13.50 -19.59 2.57
CA GLU A 103 -12.28 -19.45 3.35
C GLU A 103 -11.12 -20.16 2.63
N ILE A 104 -9.99 -19.48 2.51
CA ILE A 104 -8.77 -20.09 1.98
C ILE A 104 -8.15 -20.93 3.10
N PRO A 105 -7.94 -22.25 2.90
CA PRO A 105 -7.35 -23.09 3.93
C PRO A 105 -5.88 -22.74 4.20
N GLY A 106 -5.53 -22.67 5.47
CA GLY A 106 -4.15 -22.50 5.92
C GLY A 106 -4.10 -21.88 7.31
N THR A 107 -2.90 -21.70 7.82
CA THR A 107 -2.65 -20.87 9.01
C THR A 107 -1.76 -19.71 8.60
N ALA A 108 -1.84 -18.59 9.32
CA ALA A 108 -0.86 -17.51 9.18
C ALA A 108 0.57 -18.05 9.27
N LEU A 109 1.49 -17.44 8.51
CA LEU A 109 2.86 -17.87 8.39
C LEU A 109 3.59 -17.72 9.74
N PRO A 110 4.08 -18.81 10.36
CA PRO A 110 4.89 -18.71 11.57
C PRO A 110 6.32 -18.31 11.20
N VAL A 111 6.57 -17.00 11.08
CA VAL A 111 7.82 -16.41 10.55
C VAL A 111 9.06 -16.90 11.29
N GLU A 112 8.99 -17.00 12.61
CA GLU A 112 10.07 -17.43 13.49
C GLU A 112 10.40 -18.92 13.29
N SER A 113 9.45 -19.66 12.72
CA SER A 113 9.60 -21.07 12.38
C SER A 113 10.11 -21.29 10.96
N LEU A 114 10.36 -20.24 10.18
CA LEU A 114 11.01 -20.37 8.88
C LEU A 114 12.40 -21.01 9.03
N ARG A 115 12.75 -21.85 8.06
CA ARG A 115 14.03 -22.54 7.99
C ARG A 115 14.66 -22.31 6.63
N PRO A 116 15.99 -22.19 6.55
CA PRO A 116 16.69 -22.05 5.27
C PRO A 116 16.53 -23.29 4.40
N GLY A 117 16.73 -23.12 3.10
CA GLY A 117 16.75 -24.20 2.11
C GLY A 117 15.42 -24.46 1.41
N PRO A 118 15.24 -25.65 0.80
CA PRO A 118 14.01 -25.99 0.10
C PRO A 118 12.84 -26.15 1.10
N GLY A 119 11.67 -25.61 0.76
CA GLY A 119 10.49 -25.66 1.62
C GLY A 119 9.83 -24.28 1.71
N LEU A 120 9.32 -23.95 2.89
CA LEU A 120 8.47 -22.77 3.07
C LEU A 120 9.18 -21.44 2.76
N ALA A 121 10.45 -21.27 3.13
CA ALA A 121 11.22 -20.05 2.79
C ALA A 121 11.30 -19.84 1.27
N ARG A 122 11.59 -20.90 0.52
CA ARG A 122 11.55 -20.86 -0.94
C ARG A 122 10.14 -20.54 -1.47
N ALA A 123 9.11 -21.19 -0.92
CA ALA A 123 7.72 -20.97 -1.36
C ALA A 123 7.27 -19.51 -1.16
N VAL A 124 7.64 -18.88 -0.04
CA VAL A 124 7.38 -17.46 0.22
C VAL A 124 8.07 -16.57 -0.81
N GLY A 125 9.37 -16.79 -1.07
CA GLY A 125 10.10 -16.01 -2.08
C GLY A 125 9.52 -16.15 -3.49
N GLN A 126 9.07 -17.35 -3.85
CA GLN A 126 8.40 -17.61 -5.13
C GLN A 126 7.02 -16.96 -5.22
N ALA A 127 6.24 -16.94 -4.12
CA ALA A 127 4.94 -16.29 -4.08
C ALA A 127 5.07 -14.77 -4.29
N ILE A 128 5.96 -14.12 -3.54
CA ILE A 128 6.21 -12.67 -3.68
C ILE A 128 6.72 -12.35 -5.08
N ALA A 129 7.64 -13.16 -5.63
CA ALA A 129 8.13 -12.95 -7.00
C ALA A 129 7.01 -13.11 -8.03
N ALA A 130 6.14 -14.11 -7.89
CA ALA A 130 5.01 -14.33 -8.79
C ALA A 130 4.03 -13.14 -8.81
N LEU A 131 3.77 -12.53 -7.64
CA LEU A 131 3.01 -11.30 -7.53
C LEU A 131 3.70 -10.15 -8.28
N HIS A 132 4.99 -9.96 -8.03
CA HIS A 132 5.78 -8.87 -8.66
C HIS A 132 5.99 -9.05 -10.19
N GLU A 133 5.67 -10.22 -10.75
CA GLU A 133 5.69 -10.49 -12.19
C GLU A 133 4.31 -10.32 -12.86
N LEU A 134 3.29 -9.91 -12.10
CA LEU A 134 2.01 -9.50 -12.67
C LEU A 134 2.17 -8.20 -13.49
N PRO A 135 1.39 -8.03 -14.58
CA PRO A 135 1.40 -6.79 -15.33
C PRO A 135 0.76 -5.67 -14.52
N ALA A 136 1.43 -4.51 -14.50
CA ALA A 136 0.96 -3.29 -13.84
C ALA A 136 -0.45 -2.85 -14.27
N SER A 137 -0.85 -3.16 -15.52
CA SER A 137 -2.17 -2.83 -16.04
C SER A 137 -3.32 -3.42 -15.21
N LEU A 138 -3.13 -4.54 -14.50
CA LEU A 138 -4.18 -5.10 -13.63
C LEU A 138 -4.57 -4.14 -12.50
N VAL A 139 -3.57 -3.45 -11.95
CA VAL A 139 -3.76 -2.47 -10.87
C VAL A 139 -4.29 -1.16 -11.44
N GLU A 140 -3.74 -0.71 -12.57
CA GLU A 140 -4.20 0.51 -13.26
C GLU A 140 -5.66 0.40 -13.71
N ASP A 141 -6.06 -0.73 -14.30
CA ASP A 141 -7.43 -1.00 -14.77
C ASP A 141 -8.43 -1.09 -13.60
N ALA A 142 -7.96 -1.50 -12.41
CA ALA A 142 -8.74 -1.48 -11.18
C ALA A 142 -8.87 -0.08 -10.55
N GLY A 143 -8.21 0.94 -11.12
CA GLY A 143 -8.20 2.31 -10.61
C GLY A 143 -7.35 2.49 -9.34
N LEU A 144 -6.46 1.54 -9.06
CA LEU A 144 -5.59 1.56 -7.89
C LEU A 144 -4.30 2.37 -8.16
N PRO A 145 -3.61 2.84 -7.12
CA PRO A 145 -2.43 3.69 -7.29
C PRO A 145 -1.31 3.00 -8.07
N ALA A 146 -0.72 3.74 -9.01
CA ALA A 146 0.47 3.32 -9.73
C ALA A 146 1.52 4.43 -9.73
N TYR A 147 2.73 4.11 -9.27
CA TYR A 147 3.81 5.06 -9.07
C TYR A 147 5.03 4.71 -9.92
N SER A 148 5.68 5.74 -10.47
CA SER A 148 7.08 5.61 -10.87
C SER A 148 7.96 5.51 -9.62
N ALA A 149 9.19 4.99 -9.76
CA ALA A 149 10.12 4.88 -8.63
C ALA A 149 10.43 6.26 -7.99
N ASP A 150 10.47 7.31 -8.81
CA ASP A 150 10.74 8.68 -8.39
C ASP A 150 9.51 9.35 -7.73
N ASP A 151 8.30 9.07 -8.22
CA ASP A 151 7.06 9.49 -7.55
C ASP A 151 6.91 8.82 -6.19
N TYR A 152 7.20 7.52 -6.12
CA TYR A 152 7.12 6.76 -4.87
C TYR A 152 8.15 7.26 -3.84
N ARG A 153 9.39 7.54 -4.28
CA ARG A 153 10.41 8.18 -3.43
C ARG A 153 9.94 9.51 -2.87
N ARG A 154 9.40 10.39 -3.72
CA ARG A 154 8.86 11.69 -3.29
C ARG A 154 7.72 11.54 -2.29
N ARG A 155 6.84 10.56 -2.49
CA ARG A 155 5.74 10.27 -1.55
C ARG A 155 6.28 9.87 -0.19
N ARG A 156 7.27 8.97 -0.13
CA ARG A 156 7.93 8.57 1.13
C ARG A 156 8.67 9.73 1.80
N LEU A 157 9.29 10.63 1.01
CA LEU A 157 9.92 11.84 1.54
C LEU A 157 8.88 12.80 2.13
N ALA A 158 7.74 13.02 1.46
CA ALA A 158 6.67 13.86 1.98
C ALA A 158 6.05 13.31 3.28
N GLU A 159 5.92 11.98 3.38
CA GLU A 159 5.50 11.29 4.61
C GLU A 159 6.50 11.51 5.75
N LEU A 160 7.80 11.43 5.46
CA LEU A 160 8.85 11.74 6.43
C LEU A 160 8.83 13.22 6.86
N ASP A 161 8.64 14.15 5.91
CA ASP A 161 8.54 15.59 6.19
C ASP A 161 7.35 15.91 7.10
N GLU A 162 6.20 15.27 6.87
CA GLU A 162 5.01 15.41 7.73
C GLU A 162 5.31 14.94 9.15
N ALA A 163 5.95 13.78 9.30
CA ALA A 163 6.34 13.28 10.61
C ALA A 163 7.39 14.15 11.29
N ALA A 164 8.36 14.67 10.53
CA ALA A 164 9.36 15.60 11.05
C ALA A 164 8.72 16.89 11.58
N ALA A 165 7.66 17.39 10.93
CA ALA A 165 6.91 18.57 11.36
C ALA A 165 6.23 18.39 12.73
N THR A 166 6.01 17.16 13.19
CA THR A 166 5.52 16.89 14.55
C THR A 166 6.55 17.22 15.64
N GLY A 167 7.84 17.29 15.29
CA GLY A 167 8.96 17.48 16.22
C GLY A 167 9.24 16.27 17.12
N ARG A 168 8.60 15.12 16.86
CA ARG A 168 8.71 13.91 17.69
C ARG A 168 9.72 12.88 17.15
N VAL A 169 10.13 13.00 15.89
CA VAL A 169 11.07 12.06 15.25
C VAL A 169 12.50 12.30 15.77
N PRO A 170 13.23 11.26 16.23
CA PRO A 170 14.63 11.41 16.64
C PRO A 170 15.52 11.94 15.51
N VAL A 171 16.30 12.99 15.78
CA VAL A 171 17.09 13.73 14.76
C VAL A 171 18.07 12.84 13.99
N ARG A 172 18.63 11.81 14.64
CA ARG A 172 19.60 10.90 14.01
C ARG A 172 18.94 9.98 12.99
N LEU A 173 17.79 9.40 13.35
CA LEU A 173 16.96 8.62 12.43
C LEU A 173 16.44 9.47 11.28
N LEU A 174 15.93 10.68 11.57
CA LEU A 174 15.49 11.61 10.53
C LEU A 174 16.59 11.84 9.47
N ARG A 175 17.80 12.20 9.89
CA ARG A 175 18.94 12.41 8.98
C ARG A 175 19.32 11.15 8.20
N ARG A 176 19.25 9.99 8.83
CA ARG A 176 19.54 8.70 8.19
C ARG A 176 18.51 8.39 7.09
N TRP A 177 17.23 8.59 7.39
CA TRP A 177 16.14 8.35 6.45
C TRP A 177 16.15 9.36 5.30
N GLU A 178 16.35 10.65 5.59
CA GLU A 178 16.55 11.70 4.59
C GLU A 178 17.69 11.33 3.63
N ALA A 179 18.87 10.95 4.16
CA ALA A 179 20.01 10.58 3.32
C ALA A 179 19.70 9.40 2.37
N SER A 180 18.98 8.38 2.85
CA SER A 180 18.56 7.24 2.02
C SER A 180 17.49 7.61 0.99
N LEU A 181 16.60 8.56 1.31
CA LEU A 181 15.56 9.07 0.41
C LEU A 181 16.12 10.07 -0.63
N GLU A 182 17.23 10.73 -0.32
CA GLU A 182 17.91 11.65 -1.23
C GLU A 182 18.91 10.96 -2.16
N ASP A 183 19.43 9.77 -1.80
CA ASP A 183 20.32 9.00 -2.66
C ASP A 183 19.57 8.36 -3.83
N VAL A 184 19.52 9.08 -4.95
CA VAL A 184 18.87 8.64 -6.20
C VAL A 184 19.36 7.28 -6.70
N ALA A 185 20.59 6.84 -6.36
CA ALA A 185 21.09 5.54 -6.79
C ALA A 185 20.31 4.37 -6.18
N VAL A 186 19.88 4.51 -4.92
CA VAL A 186 19.10 3.50 -4.18
C VAL A 186 17.74 3.27 -4.81
N TRP A 187 17.17 4.30 -5.45
CA TRP A 187 15.81 4.31 -6.00
C TRP A 187 15.73 3.97 -7.49
N ARG A 188 16.79 3.39 -8.06
CA ARG A 188 16.78 2.89 -9.44
C ARG A 188 16.27 1.45 -9.47
N TYR A 189 14.95 1.31 -9.44
CA TYR A 189 14.26 0.03 -9.62
C TYR A 189 13.10 0.19 -10.60
N ARG A 190 12.57 -0.93 -11.08
CA ARG A 190 11.32 -0.97 -11.83
C ARG A 190 10.15 -1.21 -10.87
N PRO A 191 9.15 -0.32 -10.84
CA PRO A 191 7.93 -0.54 -10.07
C PRO A 191 7.20 -1.81 -10.52
N VAL A 192 6.61 -2.51 -9.57
CA VAL A 192 5.87 -3.77 -9.78
C VAL A 192 4.53 -3.73 -9.06
N VAL A 193 3.63 -4.64 -9.40
CA VAL A 193 2.45 -4.91 -8.57
C VAL A 193 2.94 -5.41 -7.21
N THR A 194 2.59 -4.69 -6.14
CA THR A 194 2.89 -5.03 -4.75
C THR A 194 1.59 -5.25 -3.99
N HIS A 195 1.62 -6.10 -2.98
CA HIS A 195 0.55 -6.21 -2.00
C HIS A 195 0.38 -4.91 -1.21
N GLY A 196 1.49 -4.24 -0.89
CA GLY A 196 1.52 -2.91 -0.28
C GLY A 196 1.40 -2.90 1.24
N ASP A 197 0.81 -3.94 1.82
CA ASP A 197 0.78 -4.19 3.27
C ASP A 197 1.01 -5.67 3.59
N LEU A 198 1.99 -6.30 2.94
CA LEU A 198 2.24 -7.72 3.16
C LEU A 198 2.81 -7.95 4.56
N GLY A 199 2.19 -8.89 5.28
CA GLY A 199 2.59 -9.34 6.61
C GLY A 199 2.44 -10.85 6.76
N ALA A 200 2.96 -11.39 7.86
CA ALA A 200 2.91 -12.82 8.15
C ALA A 200 1.48 -13.36 8.35
N ASP A 201 0.64 -12.52 8.91
CA ASP A 201 -0.79 -12.71 9.15
C ASP A 201 -1.60 -12.79 7.86
N HIS A 202 -1.16 -12.08 6.81
CA HIS A 202 -1.78 -12.13 5.49
C HIS A 202 -1.34 -13.32 4.63
N VAL A 203 -0.24 -14.00 4.99
CA VAL A 203 0.28 -15.17 4.25
C VAL A 203 -0.22 -16.46 4.89
N LEU A 204 -1.12 -17.15 4.20
CA LEU A 204 -1.62 -18.47 4.62
C LEU A 204 -0.73 -19.59 4.10
N VAL A 205 -0.36 -20.50 4.98
CA VAL A 205 0.53 -21.62 4.67
C VAL A 205 -0.10 -22.96 5.07
N ALA A 206 0.18 -23.99 4.28
CA ALA A 206 -0.05 -25.38 4.65
C ALA A 206 1.00 -26.25 3.95
N GLN A 207 1.39 -27.38 4.56
CA GLN A 207 2.25 -28.39 3.90
C GLN A 207 3.55 -27.82 3.28
N GLN A 208 4.17 -26.80 3.91
CA GLN A 208 5.39 -26.12 3.43
C GLN A 208 5.20 -25.32 2.13
N THR A 209 3.97 -24.98 1.76
CA THR A 209 3.62 -24.10 0.64
C THR A 209 2.86 -22.87 1.11
N VAL A 210 2.86 -21.83 0.27
CA VAL A 210 1.95 -20.68 0.43
C VAL A 210 0.63 -21.07 -0.22
N ASN A 211 -0.42 -21.15 0.58
CA ASN A 211 -1.75 -21.56 0.14
C ASN A 211 -2.60 -20.37 -0.29
N GLY A 212 -2.40 -19.20 0.33
CA GLY A 212 -3.07 -17.98 -0.08
C GLY A 212 -2.46 -16.73 0.51
N ILE A 213 -2.84 -15.61 -0.07
CA ILE A 213 -2.53 -14.27 0.43
C ILE A 213 -3.84 -13.50 0.57
N LEU A 214 -4.03 -12.86 1.73
CA LEU A 214 -5.25 -12.17 2.14
C LEU A 214 -5.03 -10.65 2.16
N ASP A 215 -6.14 -9.89 2.20
CA ASP A 215 -6.19 -8.43 2.37
C ASP A 215 -5.47 -7.61 1.28
N TRP A 216 -6.13 -7.48 0.13
CA TRP A 216 -5.56 -6.82 -1.05
C TRP A 216 -5.90 -5.33 -1.13
N SER A 217 -6.40 -4.75 -0.04
CA SER A 217 -6.89 -3.37 0.02
C SER A 217 -5.80 -2.33 -0.24
N SER A 218 -4.54 -2.66 0.06
CA SER A 218 -3.36 -1.80 -0.11
C SER A 218 -2.60 -2.03 -1.42
N CYS A 219 -3.13 -2.85 -2.34
CA CYS A 219 -2.44 -3.20 -3.58
C CYS A 219 -2.21 -1.99 -4.48
N GLN A 220 -1.02 -1.91 -5.06
CA GLN A 220 -0.56 -0.77 -5.87
C GLN A 220 0.58 -1.19 -6.81
N VAL A 221 0.96 -0.31 -7.74
CA VAL A 221 2.23 -0.44 -8.47
C VAL A 221 3.27 0.44 -7.79
N ALA A 222 4.24 -0.17 -7.10
CA ALA A 222 5.18 0.52 -6.24
C ALA A 222 6.53 -0.22 -6.12
N ASP A 223 7.25 0.03 -5.03
CA ASP A 223 8.57 -0.55 -4.75
C ASP A 223 8.44 -2.02 -4.30
N PRO A 224 9.08 -2.99 -4.99
CA PRO A 224 9.10 -4.38 -4.53
C PRO A 224 9.65 -4.58 -3.10
N ALA A 225 10.36 -3.58 -2.55
CA ALA A 225 10.84 -3.61 -1.18
C ALA A 225 9.72 -3.63 -0.12
N ASP A 226 8.54 -3.07 -0.42
CA ASP A 226 7.44 -3.00 0.55
C ASP A 226 7.00 -4.39 1.02
N ASP A 227 6.88 -5.35 0.10
CA ASP A 227 6.44 -6.72 0.40
C ASP A 227 7.54 -7.59 1.04
N LEU A 228 8.77 -7.09 1.12
CA LEU A 228 9.92 -7.77 1.74
C LEU A 228 10.35 -7.16 3.08
N ALA A 229 9.85 -5.98 3.43
CA ALA A 229 10.28 -5.20 4.59
C ALA A 229 10.06 -5.93 5.92
N TRP A 230 8.93 -6.61 6.08
CA TRP A 230 8.61 -7.36 7.30
C TRP A 230 9.53 -8.59 7.48
N LEU A 231 9.91 -9.25 6.38
CA LEU A 231 10.78 -10.43 6.40
C LEU A 231 12.18 -10.09 6.91
N VAL A 232 12.76 -8.98 6.44
CA VAL A 232 14.14 -8.62 6.78
C VAL A 232 14.31 -8.21 8.24
N VAL A 233 13.21 -7.94 8.95
CA VAL A 233 13.21 -7.59 10.38
C VAL A 233 12.85 -8.79 11.26
N VAL A 234 11.83 -9.57 10.90
CA VAL A 234 11.24 -10.57 11.80
C VAL A 234 11.79 -11.98 11.57
N ALA A 235 12.19 -12.32 10.34
CA ALA A 235 12.60 -13.68 10.03
C ALA A 235 14.07 -13.99 10.39
N PRO A 236 14.41 -15.26 10.69
CA PRO A 236 15.80 -15.67 10.86
C PRO A 236 16.65 -15.34 9.63
N ALA A 237 17.86 -14.79 9.84
CA ALA A 237 18.70 -14.27 8.75
C ALA A 237 19.01 -15.30 7.65
N ASP A 238 19.26 -16.56 8.02
CA ASP A 238 19.50 -17.66 7.08
C ASP A 238 18.25 -18.02 6.26
N ALA A 239 17.06 -17.92 6.86
CA ALA A 239 15.80 -18.07 6.16
C ALA A 239 15.54 -16.90 5.20
N VAL A 240 15.82 -15.65 5.60
CA VAL A 240 15.72 -14.47 4.74
C VAL A 240 16.59 -14.63 3.49
N GLU A 241 17.83 -15.09 3.64
CA GLU A 241 18.71 -15.37 2.49
C GLU A 241 18.07 -16.37 1.51
N SER A 242 17.44 -17.42 2.03
CA SER A 242 16.75 -18.43 1.21
C SER A 242 15.51 -17.88 0.51
N VAL A 243 14.73 -17.02 1.18
CA VAL A 243 13.58 -16.31 0.60
C VAL A 243 14.05 -15.40 -0.53
N LEU A 244 15.04 -14.56 -0.27
CA LEU A 244 15.57 -13.60 -1.24
C LEU A 244 16.21 -14.30 -2.44
N GLU A 245 16.89 -15.42 -2.23
CA GLU A 245 17.44 -16.24 -3.31
C GLU A 245 16.33 -16.81 -4.20
N ALA A 246 15.29 -17.42 -3.60
CA ALA A 246 14.15 -17.94 -4.34
C ALA A 246 13.39 -16.83 -5.10
N TYR A 247 13.25 -15.66 -4.48
CA TYR A 247 12.67 -14.48 -5.08
C TYR A 247 13.45 -14.03 -6.31
N ARG A 248 14.77 -13.82 -6.19
CA ARG A 248 15.63 -13.41 -7.31
C ARG A 248 15.62 -14.42 -8.47
N GLN A 249 15.60 -15.71 -8.16
CA GLN A 249 15.53 -16.77 -9.18
C GLN A 249 14.22 -16.78 -9.98
N ALA A 250 13.12 -16.31 -9.37
CA ALA A 250 11.79 -16.30 -9.99
C ALA A 250 11.47 -15.00 -10.73
N ARG A 251 12.21 -13.91 -10.47
CA ARG A 251 12.06 -12.62 -11.17
C ARG A 251 12.68 -12.66 -12.57
N THR A 252 12.07 -11.95 -13.52
CA THR A 252 12.57 -11.82 -14.90
C THR A 252 13.58 -10.69 -15.07
N GLU A 253 13.59 -9.73 -14.16
CA GLU A 253 14.42 -8.53 -14.20
C GLU A 253 15.83 -8.75 -13.62
N LEU A 254 16.79 -7.92 -14.06
CA LEU A 254 18.14 -7.86 -13.51
C LEU A 254 18.12 -7.51 -12.02
N SER A 255 19.08 -8.07 -11.28
CA SER A 255 19.20 -7.94 -9.83
C SER A 255 19.29 -6.48 -9.38
N ASP A 256 18.22 -5.98 -8.76
CA ASP A 256 18.22 -4.75 -7.98
C ASP A 256 19.15 -4.91 -6.77
N THR A 257 20.27 -4.20 -6.79
CA THR A 257 21.31 -4.29 -5.76
C THR A 257 20.90 -3.63 -4.44
N HIS A 258 19.92 -2.72 -4.47
CA HIS A 258 19.48 -1.93 -3.32
C HIS A 258 18.15 -2.39 -2.74
N LEU A 259 17.59 -3.50 -3.24
CA LEU A 259 16.30 -4.03 -2.77
C LEU A 259 16.28 -4.28 -1.26
N VAL A 260 17.34 -4.87 -0.71
CA VAL A 260 17.43 -5.17 0.73
C VAL A 260 17.63 -3.88 1.54
N ASP A 261 18.43 -2.94 1.03
CA ASP A 261 18.61 -1.62 1.66
C ASP A 261 17.27 -0.89 1.76
N ARG A 262 16.47 -0.90 0.68
CA ARG A 262 15.12 -0.32 0.67
C ARG A 262 14.14 -1.09 1.54
N ALA A 263 14.21 -2.41 1.61
CA ALA A 263 13.35 -3.20 2.50
C ALA A 263 13.60 -2.84 3.97
N HIS A 264 14.87 -2.68 4.38
CA HIS A 264 15.20 -2.15 5.70
C HIS A 264 14.67 -0.74 5.90
N LEU A 265 14.88 0.18 4.94
CA LEU A 265 14.34 1.54 5.04
C LEU A 265 12.81 1.54 5.21
N VAL A 266 12.07 0.74 4.44
CA VAL A 266 10.60 0.64 4.55
C VAL A 266 10.19 0.13 5.93
N SER A 267 10.93 -0.83 6.48
CA SER A 267 10.67 -1.36 7.82
C SER A 267 10.92 -0.32 8.91
N GLU A 268 11.97 0.50 8.78
CA GLU A 268 12.24 1.62 9.70
C GLU A 268 11.15 2.71 9.57
N LEU A 269 10.75 3.03 8.33
CA LEU A 269 9.68 4.00 8.05
C LEU A 269 8.29 3.52 8.47
N ALA A 270 8.09 2.24 8.81
CA ALA A 270 6.83 1.78 9.38
C ALA A 270 6.52 2.50 10.71
N LEU A 271 7.55 2.83 11.51
CA LEU A 271 7.40 3.60 12.74
C LEU A 271 6.93 5.04 12.48
N VAL A 272 7.36 5.62 11.35
CA VAL A 272 6.89 6.93 10.89
C VAL A 272 5.39 6.89 10.59
N ARG A 273 4.93 5.84 9.90
CA ARG A 273 3.50 5.65 9.59
C ARG A 273 2.67 5.47 10.86
N TRP A 274 3.19 4.70 11.81
CA TRP A 274 2.52 4.49 13.09
C TRP A 274 2.39 5.78 13.91
N LEU A 275 3.45 6.60 13.93
CA LEU A 275 3.39 7.93 14.53
C LEU A 275 2.30 8.79 13.87
N LEU A 276 2.31 8.88 12.54
CA LEU A 276 1.34 9.69 11.78
C LEU A 276 -0.09 9.20 12.00
N HIS A 277 -0.30 7.88 12.06
CA HIS A 277 -1.60 7.31 12.41
C HIS A 277 -2.08 7.80 13.79
N GLY A 278 -1.22 7.73 14.82
CA GLY A 278 -1.55 8.26 16.14
C GLY A 278 -1.81 9.77 16.15
N VAL A 279 -1.11 10.55 15.31
CA VAL A 279 -1.35 11.99 15.16
C VAL A 279 -2.70 12.26 14.50
N HIS A 280 -3.05 11.55 13.42
CA HIS A 280 -4.32 11.74 12.71
C HIS A 280 -5.52 11.33 13.56
N GLN A 281 -5.37 10.29 14.38
CA GLN A 281 -6.41 9.83 15.30
C GLN A 281 -6.47 10.65 16.60
N GLY A 282 -5.47 11.50 16.86
CA GLY A 282 -5.34 12.22 18.13
C GLY A 282 -5.06 11.30 19.32
N ASP A 283 -4.51 10.10 19.08
CA ASP A 283 -4.21 9.10 20.09
C ASP A 283 -2.79 9.33 20.65
N GLU A 284 -2.72 9.85 21.88
CA GLU A 284 -1.45 10.11 22.56
C GLU A 284 -0.70 8.84 22.95
N GLN A 285 -1.39 7.71 23.15
CA GLN A 285 -0.75 6.45 23.51
C GLN A 285 -0.02 5.88 22.30
N ILE A 286 -0.66 5.87 21.13
CA ILE A 286 -0.04 5.48 19.86
C ILE A 286 1.16 6.38 19.55
N GLN A 287 1.02 7.70 19.74
CA GLN A 287 2.13 8.63 19.52
C GLN A 287 3.32 8.36 20.47
N ALA A 288 3.06 8.06 21.74
CA ALA A 288 4.10 7.77 22.71
C ALA A 288 4.82 6.45 22.39
N ASP A 289 4.06 5.41 22.06
CA ASP A 289 4.55 4.09 21.64
C ASP A 289 5.43 4.18 20.39
N ALA A 290 4.99 4.92 19.36
CA ALA A 290 5.79 5.15 18.15
C ALA A 290 7.13 5.85 18.45
N VAL A 291 7.13 6.82 19.37
CA VAL A 291 8.35 7.52 19.79
C VAL A 291 9.28 6.58 20.55
N GLU A 292 8.77 5.76 21.46
CA GLU A 292 9.55 4.77 22.21
C GLU A 292 10.22 3.77 21.26
N MET A 293 9.46 3.20 20.32
CA MET A 293 10.00 2.29 19.30
C MET A 293 11.09 2.93 18.43
N MET A 294 10.94 4.20 18.06
CA MET A 294 11.99 4.92 17.32
C MET A 294 13.24 5.17 18.17
N LEU A 295 13.10 5.42 19.47
CA LEU A 295 14.26 5.56 20.36
C LEU A 295 15.03 4.24 20.50
N ASP A 296 14.31 3.13 20.68
CA ASP A 296 14.90 1.79 20.72
C ASP A 296 15.62 1.44 19.42
N LEU A 297 15.03 1.82 18.28
CA LEU A 297 15.66 1.67 16.97
C LEU A 297 16.93 2.53 16.85
N ASP A 298 16.90 3.79 17.28
CA ASP A 298 18.08 4.68 17.23
C ASP A 298 19.24 4.13 18.08
N ASP A 299 18.93 3.60 19.26
CA ASP A 299 19.90 2.97 20.15
C ASP A 299 20.47 1.67 19.55
N THR A 300 19.63 0.86 18.91
CA THR A 300 20.04 -0.39 18.23
C THR A 300 20.96 -0.10 17.05
N LEU A 301 20.64 0.90 16.24
CA LEU A 301 21.43 1.30 15.08
C LEU A 301 22.72 2.03 15.48
N HIS A 302 22.79 2.55 16.70
CA HIS A 302 23.93 3.30 17.17
C HIS A 302 24.29 3.00 18.64
N PRO A 303 24.81 1.79 18.91
CA PRO A 303 25.15 1.39 20.26
C PRO A 303 26.20 2.33 20.86
N ALA A 304 26.05 2.62 22.16
CA ALA A 304 26.95 3.49 22.91
C ALA A 304 28.41 3.00 22.78
N GLY A 305 29.20 3.70 21.96
CA GLY A 305 30.56 3.32 21.57
C GLY A 305 31.00 3.90 20.24
N GLU A 306 30.05 4.18 19.34
CA GLU A 306 30.28 4.97 18.13
C GLU A 306 30.05 6.45 18.41
N SER A 307 31.01 7.07 19.08
CA SER A 307 31.17 8.52 18.98
C SER A 307 31.39 8.84 17.49
N PRO A 308 30.71 9.83 16.88
CA PRO A 308 31.00 10.20 15.50
C PRO A 308 32.47 10.61 15.48
N ALA A 309 33.32 9.72 14.95
CA ALA A 309 34.72 10.02 14.79
C ALA A 309 34.77 11.32 14.01
N THR A 310 35.23 12.37 14.67
CA THR A 310 35.58 13.63 14.03
C THR A 310 36.46 13.24 12.86
N GLY A 311 35.92 13.35 11.64
CA GLY A 311 36.57 12.94 10.42
C GLY A 311 37.83 13.76 10.24
N SER A 312 38.92 13.32 10.86
CA SER A 312 40.27 13.72 10.49
C SER A 312 40.46 13.16 9.10
N VAL A 313 40.26 14.03 8.11
CA VAL A 313 40.66 13.79 6.73
C VAL A 313 42.15 13.46 6.75
N ARG A 314 42.49 12.17 6.70
CA ARG A 314 43.83 11.72 6.35
C ARG A 314 43.98 11.90 4.85
N VAL A 315 44.49 13.08 4.46
CA VAL A 315 45.00 13.28 3.11
C VAL A 315 46.27 12.44 2.98
N SER A 316 46.18 11.38 2.17
CA SER A 316 47.33 10.61 1.71
C SER A 316 48.26 11.51 0.90
N ALA A 317 49.46 11.76 1.40
CA ALA A 317 50.50 12.52 0.70
C ALA A 317 50.96 11.76 -0.55
N GLY A 318 50.90 12.44 -1.70
CA GLY A 318 51.35 11.89 -2.98
C GLY A 318 51.54 12.94 -4.08
N VAL A 319 52.74 13.52 -4.10
CA VAL A 319 53.44 14.18 -5.23
C VAL A 319 53.10 15.65 -5.53
N ALA A 320 54.17 16.44 -5.53
CA ALA A 320 54.26 17.89 -5.59
C ALA A 320 54.04 18.50 -6.99
N ALA A 321 53.53 19.74 -7.03
CA ALA A 321 54.23 20.91 -7.58
C ALA A 321 53.35 22.18 -7.53
N GLY A 322 53.90 23.27 -6.99
CA GLY A 322 53.65 24.61 -7.53
C GLY A 322 52.85 25.61 -6.67
N VAL A 323 53.61 26.58 -6.13
CA VAL A 323 53.27 28.02 -6.03
C VAL A 323 52.63 28.54 -4.72
N THR A 324 53.53 29.08 -3.88
CA THR A 324 53.52 30.24 -2.97
C THR A 324 52.27 30.64 -2.15
N LEU A 325 52.46 30.63 -0.83
CA LEU A 325 51.62 31.18 0.22
C LEU A 325 51.71 32.73 0.29
N ALA A 326 50.56 33.40 0.46
CA ALA A 326 50.48 34.73 1.04
C ALA A 326 49.77 34.66 2.40
N GLU A 327 50.32 35.43 3.33
CA GLU A 327 50.18 35.40 4.78
C GLU A 327 48.92 36.12 5.30
N ALA A 328 48.31 35.62 6.39
CA ALA A 328 47.46 36.42 7.29
C ALA A 328 47.34 35.79 8.69
N VAL A 329 48.14 36.34 9.62
CA VAL A 329 47.95 36.72 11.04
C VAL A 329 46.76 36.11 11.85
N PRO A 330 47.00 35.63 13.10
CA PRO A 330 45.95 35.12 13.99
C PRO A 330 45.24 36.26 14.74
N VAL A 331 43.96 36.08 15.07
CA VAL A 331 43.21 37.02 15.92
C VAL A 331 42.73 36.28 17.18
N GLU A 332 43.12 36.82 18.33
CA GLU A 332 42.75 36.40 19.68
C GLU A 332 41.23 36.48 19.93
N ALA A 333 40.73 35.53 20.70
CA ALA A 333 39.39 35.55 21.27
C ALA A 333 39.31 36.55 22.42
N THR A 334 38.22 37.32 22.49
CA THR A 334 37.85 38.10 23.68
C THR A 334 36.36 37.94 23.94
N GLU A 335 36.03 37.48 25.15
CA GLU A 335 34.68 37.41 25.70
C GLU A 335 34.10 38.82 25.94
N VAL A 336 32.82 39.04 25.60
CA VAL A 336 32.00 40.08 26.23
C VAL A 336 30.54 39.61 26.31
N ALA A 337 29.95 39.82 27.49
CA ALA A 337 28.59 39.49 27.89
C ALA A 337 27.55 40.59 27.51
N ASP A 338 26.28 40.14 27.48
CA ASP A 338 25.00 40.86 27.65
C ASP A 338 24.61 42.06 26.75
N GLY A 339 23.38 42.00 26.21
CA GLY A 339 22.55 43.19 25.97
C GLY A 339 21.86 43.34 24.60
N THR A 340 20.67 42.73 24.49
CA THR A 340 19.44 43.18 23.79
C THR A 340 19.48 44.18 22.61
N ALA A 341 19.16 43.63 21.42
CA ALA A 341 18.19 44.08 20.39
C ALA A 341 18.45 45.23 19.37
N ILE A 342 17.87 44.96 18.18
CA ILE A 342 17.30 45.82 17.12
C ILE A 342 18.08 45.98 15.79
N VAL A 343 17.61 45.20 14.79
CA VAL A 343 17.25 45.49 13.37
C VAL A 343 18.00 46.56 12.55
N SER A 344 18.61 46.17 11.42
CA SER A 344 18.22 46.61 10.04
C SER A 344 19.30 46.46 8.96
N SER A 345 18.95 45.70 7.91
CA SER A 345 19.15 45.91 6.46
C SER A 345 20.55 46.12 5.86
N ARG A 346 20.90 45.35 4.82
CA ARG A 346 20.73 45.74 3.40
C ARG A 346 21.13 44.63 2.39
N SER A 347 20.45 44.73 1.25
CA SER A 347 20.34 43.86 0.08
C SER A 347 21.52 43.91 -0.91
N ALA A 348 21.72 42.81 -1.66
CA ALA A 348 21.88 42.76 -3.13
C ALA A 348 21.73 41.28 -3.56
N ALA A 349 20.64 40.78 -4.17
CA ALA A 349 20.03 41.04 -5.48
C ALA A 349 20.81 40.47 -6.69
N SER A 350 20.36 39.30 -7.17
CA SER A 350 20.23 38.86 -8.58
C SER A 350 19.55 37.48 -8.55
N GLY A 351 18.40 37.16 -9.13
CA GLY A 351 17.54 37.87 -10.09
C GLY A 351 17.36 37.02 -11.36
N VAL A 352 16.45 36.03 -11.35
CA VAL A 352 15.70 35.57 -12.54
C VAL A 352 14.32 35.06 -12.08
N SER A 353 13.26 35.54 -12.72
CA SER A 353 11.84 35.24 -12.46
C SER A 353 11.17 34.48 -13.61
N ALA A 354 10.19 33.64 -13.26
CA ALA A 354 8.89 33.42 -13.93
C ALA A 354 7.98 32.72 -12.87
N ALA A 355 6.94 33.33 -12.28
CA ALA A 355 5.56 33.58 -12.78
C ALA A 355 4.90 32.28 -13.29
N SER A 356 3.74 31.76 -12.84
CA SER A 356 2.58 32.16 -12.01
C SER A 356 1.94 30.81 -11.54
N GLY A 357 1.16 30.61 -10.47
CA GLY A 357 0.05 31.35 -9.88
C GLY A 357 -1.12 30.35 -9.66
N LEU A 358 -1.49 30.04 -8.42
CA LEU A 358 -2.70 29.27 -8.00
C LEU A 358 -2.99 29.70 -6.55
N SER A 359 -3.91 30.63 -6.30
CA SER A 359 -5.34 30.46 -5.99
C SER A 359 -5.63 29.49 -4.84
N ALA A 360 -6.15 30.06 -3.74
CA ALA A 360 -6.60 29.40 -2.52
C ALA A 360 -8.11 29.05 -2.57
N ALA A 361 -8.49 27.95 -1.89
CA ALA A 361 -9.71 27.74 -1.10
C ALA A 361 -9.71 26.27 -0.61
N SER A 362 -9.57 25.99 0.70
CA SER A 362 -10.67 25.81 1.69
C SER A 362 -11.48 24.53 1.43
N GLY A 363 -11.71 23.62 2.38
CA GLY A 363 -11.39 23.57 3.80
C GLY A 363 -11.82 22.20 4.36
N VAL A 364 -11.20 21.77 5.45
CA VAL A 364 -11.59 20.55 6.18
C VAL A 364 -12.21 20.98 7.50
N SER A 365 -13.47 20.56 7.69
CA SER A 365 -14.29 20.86 8.85
C SER A 365 -14.04 19.85 9.96
N ALA A 366 -13.72 20.37 11.15
CA ALA A 366 -13.69 19.64 12.41
C ALA A 366 -15.10 19.43 12.98
N ALA A 367 -15.30 18.30 13.68
CA ALA A 367 -16.27 18.04 14.76
C ALA A 367 -16.19 16.55 15.13
N SER A 368 -16.30 16.05 16.36
CA SER A 368 -16.56 16.63 17.67
C SER A 368 -16.20 15.57 18.72
N ALA A 369 -15.65 16.03 19.84
CA ALA A 369 -15.43 15.25 21.05
C ALA A 369 -16.73 14.79 21.73
N ALA A 370 -16.68 13.65 22.41
CA ALA A 370 -17.55 13.30 23.52
C ALA A 370 -16.74 12.61 24.62
N THR A 371 -16.54 13.34 25.71
CA THR A 371 -15.97 12.91 27.00
C THR A 371 -16.85 11.87 27.71
N GLY A 372 -16.21 10.81 28.23
CA GLY A 372 -16.79 9.88 29.21
C GLY A 372 -15.69 9.37 30.14
N ALA A 373 -15.90 9.52 31.45
CA ALA A 373 -14.91 9.39 32.52
C ALA A 373 -14.42 7.95 32.75
N PHE A 374 -13.15 7.85 33.17
CA PHE A 374 -12.48 6.65 33.65
C PHE A 374 -12.98 6.22 35.04
N GLU A 375 -13.13 4.90 35.23
CA GLU A 375 -13.03 4.25 36.53
C GLU A 375 -12.09 3.04 36.38
N ALA A 376 -11.04 3.03 37.20
CA ALA A 376 -9.94 2.06 37.18
C ALA A 376 -10.28 0.80 37.97
N VAL A 377 -9.92 -0.38 37.44
CA VAL A 377 -9.78 -1.61 38.25
C VAL A 377 -8.61 -2.47 37.74
N ASP A 378 -7.69 -2.70 38.67
CA ASP A 378 -6.63 -3.71 38.87
C ASP A 378 -6.36 -4.85 37.86
N GLU A 379 -5.04 -5.00 37.63
CA GLU A 379 -4.15 -6.18 37.69
C GLU A 379 -4.50 -7.52 36.96
N ALA A 380 -3.50 -8.01 36.22
CA ALA A 380 -3.45 -9.17 35.32
C ALA A 380 -3.68 -10.56 36.01
N PRO A 381 -3.85 -11.68 35.26
CA PRO A 381 -2.75 -12.30 34.51
C PRO A 381 -3.11 -12.96 33.15
N THR A 382 -2.10 -13.13 32.33
CA THR A 382 -2.02 -13.92 31.09
C THR A 382 -2.48 -15.38 31.27
N PRO A 383 -3.20 -15.97 30.30
CA PRO A 383 -3.18 -17.42 30.12
C PRO A 383 -2.70 -17.84 28.73
N ALA A 384 -1.74 -18.75 28.73
CA ALA A 384 -1.27 -19.49 27.56
C ALA A 384 -2.41 -20.29 26.92
N ALA A 385 -2.65 -20.06 25.62
CA ALA A 385 -3.64 -20.80 24.85
C ALA A 385 -3.03 -22.13 24.36
N HIS A 386 -3.59 -23.23 24.88
CA HIS A 386 -3.33 -24.59 24.44
C HIS A 386 -4.16 -24.84 23.16
N VAL A 387 -3.51 -25.02 22.02
CA VAL A 387 -4.16 -25.36 20.73
C VAL A 387 -4.36 -26.87 20.64
N PRO A 388 -5.59 -27.40 20.40
CA PRO A 388 -5.78 -28.80 20.10
C PRO A 388 -5.50 -29.08 18.62
N THR A 389 -4.57 -30.01 18.36
CA THR A 389 -4.26 -30.53 17.04
C THR A 389 -5.39 -31.42 16.52
N ALA A 390 -6.08 -30.99 15.47
CA ALA A 390 -6.92 -31.85 14.64
C ALA A 390 -6.21 -32.08 13.29
N ALA A 391 -6.09 -33.36 12.92
CA ALA A 391 -5.46 -33.81 11.69
C ALA A 391 -6.20 -33.23 10.47
N THR A 392 -5.48 -32.50 9.62
CA THR A 392 -5.99 -31.96 8.35
C THR A 392 -5.55 -32.90 7.23
N GLU A 393 -6.52 -33.59 6.62
CA GLU A 393 -6.33 -34.23 5.32
C GLU A 393 -6.25 -33.16 4.22
N ALA A 394 -5.45 -33.42 3.19
CA ALA A 394 -5.11 -32.48 2.13
C ALA A 394 -6.34 -32.06 1.32
N ILE A 395 -6.49 -30.75 1.07
CA ILE A 395 -7.44 -30.17 0.12
C ILE A 395 -6.65 -29.54 -1.04
N ASP A 396 -7.11 -29.84 -2.25
CA ASP A 396 -6.49 -29.59 -3.54
C ASP A 396 -6.75 -28.15 -4.02
N VAL A 397 -5.74 -27.52 -4.63
CA VAL A 397 -5.81 -26.18 -5.28
C VAL A 397 -6.94 -26.11 -6.33
N ALA A 398 -7.45 -27.25 -6.78
CA ALA A 398 -8.67 -27.39 -7.58
C ALA A 398 -9.92 -26.69 -7.00
N ASP A 399 -10.09 -26.63 -5.68
CA ASP A 399 -11.30 -26.06 -5.07
C ASP A 399 -11.36 -24.53 -5.18
N ALA A 400 -10.22 -23.85 -5.14
CA ALA A 400 -10.14 -22.41 -5.39
C ALA A 400 -10.48 -22.07 -6.86
N ARG A 401 -10.08 -22.92 -7.81
CA ARG A 401 -10.41 -22.77 -9.25
C ARG A 401 -11.91 -22.95 -9.51
N ALA A 402 -12.56 -23.85 -8.77
CA ALA A 402 -14.00 -24.06 -8.89
C ALA A 402 -14.80 -22.84 -8.41
N ALA A 403 -14.31 -22.12 -7.40
CA ALA A 403 -14.93 -20.88 -6.93
C ALA A 403 -14.89 -19.76 -7.99
N TRP A 404 -13.78 -19.63 -8.73
CA TRP A 404 -13.65 -18.68 -9.84
C TRP A 404 -14.59 -19.00 -11.00
N ALA A 405 -14.72 -20.27 -11.38
CA ALA A 405 -15.63 -20.69 -12.45
C ALA A 405 -17.11 -20.40 -12.13
N ALA A 406 -17.51 -20.51 -10.86
CA ALA A 406 -18.87 -20.20 -10.42
C ALA A 406 -19.18 -18.69 -10.42
N TYR A 407 -18.16 -17.84 -10.34
CA TYR A 407 -18.30 -16.38 -10.42
C TYR A 407 -18.64 -15.92 -11.84
N ASP A 408 -17.98 -16.47 -12.86
CA ASP A 408 -18.19 -16.09 -14.27
C ASP A 408 -19.58 -16.50 -14.82
N ASP A 409 -20.18 -17.56 -14.25
CA ASP A 409 -21.51 -18.07 -14.65
C ASP A 409 -22.68 -17.43 -13.87
N ALA A 410 -22.41 -16.51 -12.94
CA ALA A 410 -23.47 -15.80 -12.21
C ALA A 410 -24.17 -14.78 -13.13
N PRO A 411 -25.51 -14.87 -13.34
CA PRO A 411 -26.21 -13.91 -14.17
C PRO A 411 -26.11 -12.51 -13.56
N ALA A 412 -25.67 -11.53 -14.35
CA ALA A 412 -25.86 -10.12 -14.03
C ALA A 412 -27.35 -9.92 -13.73
N SER A 413 -27.68 -9.60 -12.47
CA SER A 413 -29.08 -9.53 -12.05
C SER A 413 -29.79 -8.46 -12.88
N SER A 414 -30.71 -8.93 -13.72
CA SER A 414 -31.63 -8.11 -14.50
C SER A 414 -32.58 -7.40 -13.54
N ALA A 415 -32.24 -6.16 -13.19
CA ALA A 415 -33.15 -5.22 -12.56
C ALA A 415 -34.13 -4.69 -13.61
N GLU A 416 -35.18 -5.47 -13.90
CA GLU A 416 -36.37 -4.94 -14.55
C GLU A 416 -37.22 -4.18 -13.51
N GLY A 417 -37.40 -2.88 -13.75
CA GLY A 417 -38.58 -2.14 -13.29
C GLY A 417 -38.41 -1.20 -12.09
N SER A 418 -37.83 -0.02 -12.31
CA SER A 418 -38.44 1.20 -11.77
C SER A 418 -38.18 2.39 -12.69
N ASP A 419 -39.29 3.03 -13.05
CA ASP A 419 -39.47 4.07 -14.05
C ASP A 419 -38.88 5.40 -13.54
N TRP A 420 -37.71 5.79 -14.06
CA TRP A 420 -37.19 7.15 -13.92
C TRP A 420 -37.34 7.88 -15.26
N VAL A 421 -38.47 8.57 -15.40
CA VAL A 421 -38.70 9.53 -16.48
C VAL A 421 -37.76 10.72 -16.26
N VAL A 422 -36.69 10.79 -17.03
CA VAL A 422 -35.85 11.99 -17.12
C VAL A 422 -36.45 12.89 -18.21
N SER A 423 -37.00 14.03 -17.79
CA SER A 423 -37.46 15.07 -18.71
C SER A 423 -36.25 15.72 -19.39
N PRO A 424 -36.28 15.96 -20.72
CA PRO A 424 -35.19 16.67 -21.38
C PRO A 424 -35.25 18.17 -21.05
N VAL A 425 -34.11 18.71 -20.66
CA VAL A 425 -33.88 20.15 -20.49
C VAL A 425 -33.96 20.82 -21.85
N GLU A 426 -34.93 21.73 -22.01
CA GLU A 426 -35.03 22.65 -23.14
C GLU A 426 -33.88 23.67 -23.07
N THR A 427 -32.96 23.62 -24.02
CA THR A 427 -32.09 24.74 -24.36
C THR A 427 -32.79 25.59 -25.42
N SER A 428 -33.34 26.71 -24.97
CA SER A 428 -33.87 27.79 -25.79
C SER A 428 -32.77 28.44 -26.63
N ALA A 429 -32.80 28.22 -27.94
CA ALA A 429 -32.11 29.03 -28.94
C ALA A 429 -33.11 30.02 -29.54
N GLN A 430 -32.78 31.31 -29.48
CA GLN A 430 -33.55 32.40 -30.09
C GLN A 430 -33.24 32.49 -31.59
N ASP A 431 -34.32 32.53 -32.37
CA ASP A 431 -34.38 32.94 -33.77
C ASP A 431 -33.94 34.41 -33.93
N ASP A 432 -33.09 34.66 -34.91
CA ASP A 432 -33.09 35.92 -35.68
C ASP A 432 -33.00 35.55 -37.17
N GLN A 433 -33.95 36.08 -37.94
CA GLN A 433 -34.19 35.84 -39.35
C GLN A 433 -33.44 36.84 -40.26
N ASP A 434 -33.15 36.33 -41.46
CA ASP A 434 -33.08 37.00 -42.77
C ASP A 434 -31.97 38.03 -43.06
N ASP A 435 -31.09 37.71 -44.04
CA ASP A 435 -31.25 38.28 -45.40
C ASP A 435 -30.32 37.63 -46.46
N GLU A 436 -30.97 37.29 -47.59
CA GLU A 436 -30.49 37.42 -48.98
C GLU A 436 -29.48 36.42 -49.62
N ALA A 437 -30.02 35.56 -50.49
CA ALA A 437 -29.36 34.88 -51.62
C ALA A 437 -29.21 35.88 -52.83
N PRO A 438 -28.56 35.59 -54.00
CA PRO A 438 -28.39 34.25 -54.59
C PRO A 438 -27.17 33.96 -55.50
N ALA A 439 -27.12 32.67 -55.90
CA ALA A 439 -26.75 32.08 -57.19
C ALA A 439 -25.27 32.11 -57.68
N GLU A 440 -24.73 30.91 -57.94
CA GLU A 440 -24.49 30.30 -59.27
C GLU A 440 -23.85 28.91 -59.03
N ASP A 441 -24.58 27.80 -59.17
CA ASP A 441 -24.67 26.94 -60.35
C ASP A 441 -23.36 26.78 -61.14
N THR A 442 -22.71 25.61 -61.06
CA THR A 442 -22.48 24.72 -62.22
C THR A 442 -21.62 23.50 -61.87
N SER A 443 -22.24 22.33 -62.01
CA SER A 443 -21.75 21.12 -62.69
C SER A 443 -20.25 20.80 -62.81
N GLY A 444 -19.87 19.54 -62.54
CA GLY A 444 -18.70 18.95 -63.19
C GLY A 444 -18.17 17.65 -62.57
N THR A 445 -18.67 16.52 -63.03
CA THR A 445 -18.30 15.12 -62.74
C THR A 445 -16.83 14.78 -63.16
N PRO A 446 -16.24 13.66 -62.70
CA PRO A 446 -14.80 13.37 -62.70
C PRO A 446 -14.35 12.50 -63.89
N SER A 447 -13.04 12.45 -64.14
CA SER A 447 -12.36 11.50 -65.05
C SER A 447 -10.84 11.64 -64.83
N SER A 448 -10.16 10.64 -64.25
CA SER A 448 -9.48 9.50 -64.90
C SER A 448 -7.99 9.77 -65.16
N ASP A 449 -7.15 8.82 -64.71
CA ASP A 449 -5.92 8.28 -65.32
C ASP A 449 -4.89 9.31 -65.87
N ASP A 450 -3.59 9.22 -65.65
CA ASP A 450 -2.74 8.05 -65.80
C ASP A 450 -1.29 8.45 -65.46
N ASP A 451 -0.49 7.42 -65.15
CA ASP A 451 0.94 7.28 -65.39
C ASP A 451 2.00 8.27 -64.87
N ALA A 452 2.79 7.73 -63.93
CA ALA A 452 4.21 7.37 -64.10
C ALA A 452 5.31 8.44 -64.34
N GLN A 453 6.32 8.31 -63.46
CA GLN A 453 7.78 8.36 -63.70
C GLN A 453 8.53 9.70 -63.76
N ARG A 454 9.52 9.77 -62.83
CA ARG A 454 10.84 10.44 -62.86
C ARG A 454 10.78 11.98 -62.77
N ASP A 455 11.57 12.65 -61.94
CA ASP A 455 12.96 12.42 -61.49
C ASP A 455 13.17 12.38 -59.98
#